data_AF-A0A915NMW8-F1
#
_entry.id   AF-A0A915NMW8-F1
#
_cell.length_a   1.000
_cell.length_b   1.000
_cell.length_c   1.000
_cell.angle_alpha   90.00
_cell.angle_beta   90.00
_cell.angle_gamma   90.00
#
_symmetry.space_group_name_H-M   'P 1'
#
loop_
_entity.id
_entity.type
_entity.pdbx_description
1 polymer ?
#
loop_
_entity_poly.entity_id
_entity_poly.type
_entity_poly.pdbx_seq_one_letter_code
_entity_poly.pdbx_strand_id
1 'polypeptide(L)'
;MIFLIIILLIITTFSLLLLFWTAIRKNNYWKNRGIPGPEPLPLKGNIDLIFGNKNPLSLQLFNWSKKYGRIYGIKNGWFNVLVVSEPELVKELLVDKFEYFHGRAVSLNFFN
;
A
#
# COMPACT_ATOMS: atom_id res chain seq x y z
N MET A 1 13.33 24.99 -32.27
CA MET A 1 14.02 24.29 -31.16
C MET A 1 13.48 24.71 -29.79
N ILE A 2 13.54 25.99 -29.42
CA ILE A 2 13.06 26.51 -28.11
C ILE A 2 11.58 26.20 -27.84
N PHE A 3 10.70 26.42 -28.83
CA PHE A 3 9.26 26.15 -28.69
C PHE A 3 8.94 24.67 -28.36
N LEU A 4 9.65 23.73 -28.98
CA LEU A 4 9.49 22.29 -28.72
C LEU A 4 9.92 21.92 -27.29
N ILE A 5 11.00 22.55 -26.79
CA ILE A 5 11.48 22.34 -25.42
C ILE A 5 10.43 22.82 -24.42
N ILE A 6 9.83 23.99 -24.65
CA ILE A 6 8.76 24.53 -23.79
C ILE A 6 7.56 23.58 -23.75
N ILE A 7 7.12 23.07 -24.90
CA ILE A 7 6.01 22.10 -24.96
C ILE A 7 6.35 20.83 -24.16
N LEU A 8 7.55 20.28 -24.31
CA LEU A 8 7.98 19.08 -23.57
C LEU A 8 8.00 19.33 -22.05
N LEU A 9 8.44 20.51 -21.60
CA LEU A 9 8.42 20.87 -20.18
C LEU A 9 6.99 20.99 -19.64
N ILE A 10 6.07 21.56 -20.41
CA ILE A 10 4.66 21.68 -20.01
C ILE A 10 4.02 20.29 -19.89
N ILE A 11 4.24 19.41 -20.87
CA ILE A 11 3.68 18.05 -20.86
C ILE A 11 4.23 17.24 -19.69
N THR A 12 5.54 17.31 -19.45
CA THR A 12 6.17 16.56 -18.34
C THR A 12 5.71 17.06 -16.98
N THR A 13 5.66 18.38 -16.76
CA THR A 13 5.16 18.96 -15.51
C THR A 13 3.68 18.62 -15.27
N PHE A 14 2.83 18.73 -16.29
CA PHE A 14 1.42 18.36 -16.18
C PHE A 14 1.24 16.86 -15.86
N SER A 15 2.01 16.00 -16.52
CA SER A 15 2.00 14.55 -16.25
C SER A 15 2.42 14.23 -14.81
N LEU A 16 3.48 14.87 -14.30
CA LEU A 16 3.94 14.69 -12.92
C LEU A 16 2.89 15.16 -11.90
N LEU A 17 2.22 16.28 -12.17
CA LEU A 17 1.12 16.77 -11.32
C LEU A 17 -0.05 15.79 -11.28
N LEU A 18 -0.45 15.24 -12.43
CA LEU A 18 -1.50 14.22 -12.50
C LEU A 18 -1.10 12.94 -11.75
N LEU A 19 0.14 12.48 -11.92
CA LEU A 19 0.66 11.31 -11.20
C LEU A 19 0.68 11.54 -9.69
N PHE A 20 1.12 12.71 -9.23
CA PHE A 20 1.14 13.05 -7.81
C PHE A 20 -0.27 13.14 -7.22
N TRP A 21 -1.19 13.80 -7.92
CA TRP A 21 -2.58 13.93 -7.49
C TRP A 21 -3.31 12.58 -7.43
N THR A 22 -3.12 11.72 -8.44
CA THR A 22 -3.67 10.37 -8.42
C THR A 22 -3.07 9.52 -7.30
N ALA A 23 -1.78 9.67 -7.01
CA ALA A 23 -1.14 8.99 -5.89
C ALA A 23 -1.76 9.37 -4.54
N ILE A 24 -1.98 10.67 -4.30
CA ILE A 24 -2.66 11.18 -3.10
C ILE A 24 -4.09 10.64 -3.01
N ARG A 25 -4.87 10.70 -4.09
CA ARG A 25 -6.24 10.16 -4.09
C ARG A 25 -6.28 8.68 -3.72
N LYS A 26 -5.36 7.89 -4.27
CA LYS A 26 -5.24 6.46 -3.97
C LYS A 26 -4.79 6.19 -2.52
N ASN A 27 -4.23 7.16 -1.79
CA ASN A 27 -3.83 6.98 -0.39
C ASN A 27 -5.03 6.89 0.55
N ASN A 28 -6.16 7.50 0.17
CA ASN A 28 -7.38 7.49 0.98
C ASN A 28 -8.20 6.19 0.85
N TYR A 29 -7.71 5.15 0.16
CA TYR A 29 -8.47 3.93 -0.11
C TYR A 29 -9.02 3.25 1.16
N TRP A 30 -8.18 3.09 2.19
CA TRP A 30 -8.57 2.48 3.46
C TRP A 30 -9.36 3.44 4.35
N LYS A 31 -8.94 4.70 4.41
CA LYS A 31 -9.64 5.77 5.13
C LYS A 31 -11.09 5.92 4.68
N ASN A 32 -11.33 5.89 3.36
CA ASN A 32 -12.68 5.98 2.79
C ASN A 32 -13.56 4.76 3.11
N ARG A 33 -12.97 3.64 3.56
CA ARG A 33 -13.67 2.41 3.99
C ARG A 33 -13.77 2.30 5.52
N GLY A 34 -13.31 3.31 6.26
CA GLY A 34 -13.26 3.26 7.72
C GLY A 34 -12.27 2.24 8.27
N ILE A 35 -11.32 1.77 7.46
CA ILE A 35 -10.31 0.79 7.89
C ILE A 35 -9.09 1.55 8.42
N PRO A 36 -8.69 1.33 9.68
CA PRO A 36 -7.53 2.01 10.28
C PRO A 36 -6.23 1.50 9.67
N GLY A 37 -5.14 2.27 9.82
CA GLY A 37 -3.83 1.88 9.33
C GLY A 37 -2.80 3.02 9.38
N PRO A 38 -1.53 2.73 9.08
CA PRO A 38 -0.50 3.74 8.94
C PRO A 38 -0.76 4.64 7.73
N GLU A 39 -0.61 5.95 7.91
CA GLU A 39 -0.76 6.93 6.83
C GLU A 39 0.28 6.67 5.71
N PRO A 40 -0.16 6.42 4.47
CA PRO A 40 0.74 6.16 3.35
C PRO A 40 1.34 7.46 2.77
N LEU A 41 2.61 7.39 2.36
CA LEU A 41 3.26 8.43 1.58
C LEU A 41 2.77 8.41 0.13
N PRO A 42 2.72 9.56 -0.58
CA PRO A 42 2.45 9.57 -2.02
C PRO A 42 3.46 8.70 -2.78
N LEU A 43 2.98 7.94 -3.77
CA LEU A 43 3.73 7.02 -4.65
C LEU A 43 4.31 5.77 -3.94
N LYS A 44 4.92 5.93 -2.76
CA LYS A 44 5.56 4.84 -2.01
C LYS A 44 4.60 4.03 -1.13
N GLY A 45 3.47 4.60 -0.74
CA GLY A 45 2.63 3.99 0.28
C GLY A 45 3.35 3.92 1.63
N ASN A 46 3.34 2.75 2.26
CA ASN A 46 4.00 2.46 3.53
C ASN A 46 5.33 1.69 3.34
N ILE A 47 5.91 1.61 2.13
CA ILE A 47 7.16 0.86 1.86
C ILE A 47 8.27 1.25 2.84
N ASP A 48 8.50 2.54 3.05
CA ASP A 48 9.56 3.01 3.97
C ASP A 48 9.30 2.57 5.42
N LEU A 49 8.04 2.41 5.83
CA LEU A 49 7.68 1.91 7.17
C LEU A 49 7.78 0.38 7.29
N ILE A 50 7.65 -0.33 6.16
CA ILE A 50 7.71 -1.79 6.05
C ILE A 50 9.18 -2.25 6.00
N PHE A 51 10.02 -1.57 5.21
CA PHE A 51 11.39 -1.99 4.91
C PHE A 51 12.47 -1.05 5.45
N GLY A 52 12.13 0.18 5.83
CA GLY A 52 13.07 1.15 6.38
C GLY A 52 13.30 1.02 7.89
N ASN A 53 12.57 0.13 8.57
CA ASN A 53 12.79 -0.19 9.97
C ASN A 53 13.80 -1.35 10.10
N LYS A 54 14.62 -1.34 11.16
CA LYS A 54 15.50 -2.47 11.52
C LYS A 54 14.71 -3.71 11.99
N ASN A 55 13.43 -3.52 12.31
CA ASN A 55 12.57 -4.62 12.74
C ASN A 55 12.21 -5.54 11.56
N PRO A 56 12.19 -6.87 11.77
CA PRO A 56 11.60 -7.79 10.81
C PRO A 56 10.15 -7.43 10.50
N LEU A 57 9.70 -7.71 9.27
CA LEU A 57 8.34 -7.42 8.82
C LEU A 57 7.27 -7.97 9.77
N SER A 58 7.42 -9.22 10.23
CA SER A 58 6.49 -9.86 11.16
C SER A 58 6.32 -9.05 12.46
N LEU A 59 7.42 -8.54 13.02
CA LEU A 59 7.40 -7.72 14.23
C LEU A 59 6.74 -6.37 13.98
N GLN A 60 7.00 -5.74 12.83
CA GLN A 60 6.34 -4.49 12.45
C GLN A 60 4.83 -4.68 12.28
N LEU A 61 4.38 -5.75 11.61
CA LEU A 61 2.97 -6.07 11.44
C LEU A 61 2.28 -6.35 12.79
N PHE A 62 2.98 -7.01 13.72
CA PHE A 62 2.49 -7.23 15.09
C PHE A 62 2.38 -5.93 15.88
N ASN A 63 3.35 -5.02 15.76
CA ASN A 63 3.27 -3.71 16.41
C ASN A 63 2.10 -2.88 15.86
N TRP A 64 1.84 -2.98 14.56
CA TRP A 64 0.66 -2.36 13.94
C TRP A 64 -0.64 -3.01 14.34
N SER A 65 -0.71 -4.33 14.54
CA SER A 65 -1.93 -4.96 15.03
C SER A 65 -2.27 -4.50 16.45
N LYS A 66 -1.26 -4.22 17.28
CA LYS A 66 -1.45 -3.59 18.61
C LYS A 66 -1.96 -2.15 18.50
N LYS A 67 -1.49 -1.39 17.51
CA LYS A 67 -1.80 0.04 17.36
C LYS A 67 -3.13 0.30 16.64
N TYR A 68 -3.40 -0.41 15.56
CA TYR A 68 -4.55 -0.18 14.67
C TYR A 68 -5.65 -1.25 14.83
N GLY A 69 -5.39 -2.29 15.62
CA GLY A 69 -6.33 -3.38 15.87
C GLY A 69 -6.03 -4.64 15.04
N ARG A 70 -6.83 -5.69 15.27
CA ARG A 70 -6.68 -7.01 14.62
C ARG A 70 -6.91 -7.00 13.11
N ILE A 71 -7.53 -5.94 12.57
CA ILE A 71 -7.77 -5.74 11.14
C ILE A 71 -7.37 -4.31 10.79
N TYR A 72 -6.42 -4.16 9.88
CA TYR A 72 -5.96 -2.84 9.43
C TYR A 72 -5.46 -2.89 7.99
N GLY A 73 -5.49 -1.73 7.33
CA GLY A 73 -5.07 -1.56 5.95
C GLY A 73 -3.67 -0.96 5.86
N ILE A 74 -2.85 -1.50 4.95
CA ILE A 74 -1.58 -0.90 4.55
C ILE A 74 -1.56 -0.72 3.03
N LYS A 75 -0.64 0.11 2.54
CA LYS A 75 -0.42 0.34 1.13
C LYS A 75 1.02 -0.01 0.77
N ASN A 76 1.23 -1.11 0.06
CA ASN A 76 2.54 -1.49 -0.45
C ASN A 76 2.76 -0.89 -1.85
N GLY A 77 3.39 0.29 -1.92
CA GLY A 77 3.53 1.03 -3.18
C GLY A 77 2.16 1.42 -3.75
N TRP A 78 1.78 0.78 -4.85
CA TRP A 78 0.48 0.99 -5.51
C TRP A 78 -0.60 0.01 -5.06
N PHE A 79 -0.25 -1.04 -4.33
CA PHE A 79 -1.16 -2.11 -3.92
C PHE A 79 -1.73 -1.85 -2.53
N ASN A 80 -3.05 -1.99 -2.38
CA ASN A 80 -3.70 -1.96 -1.08
C ASN A 80 -3.69 -3.37 -0.48
N VAL A 81 -3.23 -3.52 0.76
CA VAL A 81 -3.13 -4.80 1.46
C VAL A 81 -3.92 -4.71 2.76
N LEU A 82 -4.80 -5.68 2.99
CA LEU A 82 -5.51 -5.83 4.26
C LEU A 82 -4.75 -6.84 5.12
N VAL A 83 -4.43 -6.46 6.35
CA VAL A 83 -3.82 -7.36 7.33
C VAL A 83 -4.92 -7.84 8.26
N VAL A 84 -5.04 -9.16 8.39
CA VAL A 84 -6.05 -9.82 9.24
C VAL A 84 -5.33 -10.69 10.25
N SER A 85 -5.63 -10.47 11.53
CA SER A 85 -5.05 -11.20 12.67
C SER A 85 -6.12 -11.76 13.62
N GLU A 86 -7.38 -11.81 13.17
CA GLU A 86 -8.49 -12.43 13.88
C GLU A 86 -8.61 -13.91 13.50
N PRO A 87 -8.46 -14.88 14.42
CA PRO A 87 -8.41 -16.30 14.08
C PRO A 87 -9.63 -16.81 13.30
N GLU A 88 -10.82 -16.36 13.67
CA GLU A 88 -12.08 -16.76 13.00
C GLU A 88 -12.09 -16.32 11.54
N LEU A 89 -11.72 -15.06 11.27
CA LEU A 89 -11.62 -14.54 9.90
C LEU A 89 -10.47 -15.17 9.12
N VAL A 90 -9.33 -15.45 9.77
CA VAL A 90 -8.21 -16.15 9.12
C VAL A 90 -8.65 -17.54 8.66
N LYS A 91 -9.38 -18.28 9.50
CA LYS A 91 -9.96 -19.57 9.13
C LYS A 91 -10.95 -19.40 7.98
N GLU A 92 -11.85 -18.43 8.07
CA GLU A 92 -12.85 -18.19 7.03
C GLU A 92 -12.17 -17.91 5.67
N LEU A 93 -11.15 -17.05 5.64
CA LEU A 93 -10.46 -16.66 4.41
C LEU A 93 -9.59 -17.78 3.84
N LEU A 94 -8.84 -18.50 4.69
CA LEU A 94 -7.83 -19.46 4.25
C LEU A 94 -8.34 -20.90 4.14
N VAL A 95 -9.49 -21.22 4.73
CA VAL A 95 -10.09 -22.55 4.72
C VAL A 95 -11.46 -22.51 4.06
N ASP A 96 -12.42 -21.81 4.66
CA ASP A 96 -13.82 -21.89 4.26
C ASP A 96 -14.08 -21.22 2.89
N LYS A 97 -13.33 -20.16 2.57
CA LYS A 97 -13.40 -19.38 1.32
C LYS A 97 -12.12 -19.46 0.49
N PHE A 98 -11.34 -20.53 0.64
CA PHE A 98 -10.03 -20.69 -0.02
C PHE A 98 -10.09 -20.46 -1.54
N GLU A 99 -11.16 -20.90 -2.21
CA GLU A 99 -11.37 -20.73 -3.66
C GLU A 99 -11.36 -19.25 -4.12
N TYR A 100 -11.61 -18.30 -3.22
CA TYR A 100 -11.53 -16.86 -3.52
C TYR A 100 -10.20 -16.23 -3.10
N PHE A 101 -9.47 -16.84 -2.17
CA PHE A 101 -8.26 -16.29 -1.54
C PHE A 101 -6.98 -17.11 -1.77
N HIS A 102 -7.00 -18.08 -2.69
CA HIS A 102 -5.82 -18.91 -3.02
C HIS A 102 -4.73 -18.14 -3.81
N GLY A 103 -5.04 -16.95 -4.32
CA GLY A 103 -4.10 -16.10 -5.06
C GLY A 103 -2.95 -15.62 -4.19
N ARG A 104 -1.70 -15.80 -4.66
CA ARG A 104 -0.51 -15.31 -3.96
C ARG A 104 -0.04 -13.99 -4.55
N ALA A 105 0.34 -13.06 -3.68
CA ALA A 105 1.02 -11.85 -4.12
C ALA A 105 2.34 -12.23 -4.80
N VAL A 106 2.58 -11.72 -6.00
CA VAL A 106 3.89 -11.80 -6.64
C VAL A 106 4.84 -10.93 -5.82
N SER A 107 5.86 -11.54 -5.20
CA SER A 107 6.88 -10.77 -4.52
C SER A 107 7.67 -10.00 -5.58
N LEU A 108 7.51 -8.68 -5.58
CA LEU A 108 8.42 -7.82 -6.31
C LEU A 108 9.76 -7.85 -5.54
N ASN A 109 10.64 -8.77 -5.93
CA ASN A 109 11.98 -8.93 -5.36
C ASN A 109 12.87 -7.74 -5.78
N PHE A 110 12.61 -6.54 -5.23
CA PHE A 110 13.42 -5.35 -5.51
C PHE A 110 14.69 -5.24 -4.66
N PHE A 111 14.94 -6.19 -3.74
CA PHE A 111 16.02 -6.12 -2.76
C PHE A 111 16.74 -7.47 -2.56
N ASN A 112 17.13 -8.11 -3.66
CA ASN A 112 18.26 -9.07 -3.65
C ASN A 112 19.51 -8.34 -4.16
#